data_AF-A0A5J5J505-F1
#
_entry.id   AF-A0A5J5J505-F1
#
_cell.length_a   1.000
_cell.length_b   1.000
_cell.length_c   1.000
_cell.angle_alpha   90.00
_cell.angle_beta   90.00
_cell.angle_gamma   90.00
#
_symmetry.space_group_name_H-M   'P 1'
#
loop_
_entity.id
_entity.type
_entity.pdbx_description
1 polymer ?
#
loop_
_entity_poly.entity_id
_entity_poly.type
_entity_poly.pdbx_seq_one_letter_code
_entity_poly.pdbx_strand_id
1 'polypeptide(L)'
;MSTPPTPDAPAPANPGARISSTPILRTTLVWSAGVTGALAVVGAVVGFLVAGPNGLWSALAGVLLAAVFLAITGASILIANRWYGDALYVPVFFGIVLGGWILKFVVFIVVLIVLRGQPWVDTTVFFVAVVASIVASLVVDVVVLTRMRVPHVSDISLPTEVADDEAPLSRRRDNKGV
;
A
#
# COMPACT_ATOMS: atom_id res chain seq x y z
N MET A 1 -3.47 -52.93 -36.34
CA MET A 1 -2.24 -52.12 -36.28
C MET A 1 -2.68 -50.66 -36.21
N SER A 2 -2.85 -50.15 -34.99
CA SER A 2 -3.48 -48.85 -34.70
C SER A 2 -2.40 -47.77 -34.75
N THR A 3 -2.60 -46.73 -35.56
CA THR A 3 -1.71 -45.56 -35.63
C THR A 3 -1.65 -44.82 -34.28
N PRO A 4 -0.50 -44.27 -33.87
CA PRO A 4 -0.41 -43.50 -32.64
C PRO A 4 -1.20 -42.19 -32.74
N PRO A 5 -1.77 -41.68 -31.64
CA PRO A 5 -2.47 -40.39 -31.62
C PRO A 5 -1.49 -39.24 -31.92
N THR A 6 -1.94 -38.31 -32.76
CA THR A 6 -1.22 -37.09 -33.12
C THR A 6 -1.00 -36.20 -31.88
N PRO A 7 0.19 -35.60 -31.67
CA PRO A 7 0.40 -34.67 -30.56
C PRO A 7 -0.52 -33.46 -30.67
N ASP A 8 -1.27 -33.17 -29.60
CA ASP A 8 -2.15 -32.01 -29.52
C ASP A 8 -1.36 -30.72 -29.75
N ALA A 9 -1.83 -29.89 -30.69
CA ALA A 9 -1.24 -28.58 -30.95
C ALA A 9 -1.35 -27.70 -29.69
N PRO A 10 -0.31 -26.89 -29.36
CA PRO A 10 -0.37 -25.99 -28.22
C PRO A 10 -1.53 -25.01 -28.38
N ALA A 11 -2.38 -24.94 -27.36
CA ALA A 11 -3.55 -24.04 -27.33
C ALA A 11 -3.13 -22.58 -27.59
N PRO A 12 -3.90 -21.81 -28.36
CA PRO A 12 -3.58 -20.41 -28.63
C PRO A 12 -3.54 -19.63 -27.31
N ALA A 13 -2.39 -18.99 -27.05
CA ALA A 13 -2.24 -18.11 -25.90
C ALA A 13 -3.27 -16.98 -25.96
N ASN A 14 -4.13 -16.90 -24.94
CA ASN A 14 -5.19 -15.89 -24.83
C ASN A 14 -4.61 -14.46 -24.97
N PRO A 15 -4.94 -13.69 -26.03
CA PRO A 15 -4.37 -12.36 -26.26
C PRO A 15 -4.85 -11.25 -25.29
N GLY A 16 -5.65 -11.59 -24.27
CA GLY A 16 -6.40 -10.65 -23.45
C GLY A 16 -5.72 -10.12 -22.18
N ALA A 17 -4.54 -10.60 -21.80
CA ALA A 17 -3.93 -10.25 -20.50
C ALA A 17 -3.01 -9.01 -20.51
N ARG A 18 -3.26 -8.02 -21.40
CA ARG A 18 -2.61 -6.70 -21.27
C ARG A 18 -3.46 -5.80 -20.39
N ILE A 19 -3.31 -5.95 -19.08
CA ILE A 19 -3.82 -4.99 -18.09
C ILE A 19 -3.05 -3.68 -18.33
N SER A 20 -3.71 -2.72 -18.97
CA SER A 20 -3.17 -1.38 -19.15
C SER A 20 -3.15 -0.68 -17.78
N SER A 21 -1.96 -0.48 -17.22
CA SER A 21 -1.72 0.10 -15.89
C SER A 21 -2.06 1.61 -15.77
N THR A 22 -2.60 2.23 -16.82
CA THR A 22 -2.87 3.67 -16.88
C THR A 22 -4.06 4.16 -16.03
N PRO A 23 -5.17 3.42 -15.83
CA PRO A 23 -6.29 3.89 -15.02
C PRO A 23 -5.97 3.90 -13.52
N ILE A 24 -5.34 2.84 -13.01
CA ILE A 24 -4.96 2.72 -11.59
C ILE A 24 -3.98 3.82 -11.19
N LEU A 25 -3.01 4.12 -12.05
CA LEU A 25 -2.01 5.15 -11.79
C LEU A 25 -2.62 6.55 -11.76
N ARG A 26 -3.61 6.82 -12.61
CA ARG A 26 -4.35 8.09 -12.61
C ARG A 26 -5.22 8.24 -11.37
N THR A 27 -5.92 7.18 -10.96
CA THR A 27 -6.79 7.24 -9.78
C THR A 27 -6.01 7.53 -8.51
N THR A 28 -4.85 6.88 -8.30
CA THR A 28 -3.97 7.17 -7.15
C THR A 28 -3.36 8.56 -7.20
N LEU A 29 -2.99 9.07 -8.38
CA LEU A 29 -2.49 10.45 -8.53
C LEU A 29 -3.57 11.49 -8.20
N VAL A 30 -4.80 11.30 -8.67
CA VAL A 30 -5.90 12.25 -8.46
C VAL A 30 -6.34 12.26 -6.99
N TRP A 31 -6.38 11.09 -6.35
CA TRP A 31 -6.75 10.99 -4.94
C TRP A 31 -5.69 11.60 -4.02
N SER A 32 -4.41 11.34 -4.28
CA SER A 32 -3.30 11.94 -3.51
C SER A 32 -3.22 13.46 -3.73
N ALA A 33 -3.47 13.95 -4.96
CA ALA A 33 -3.56 15.38 -5.25
C ALA A 33 -4.74 16.06 -4.53
N GLY A 34 -5.91 15.41 -4.48
CA GLY A 34 -7.08 15.92 -3.77
C GLY A 34 -6.88 16.05 -2.27
N VAL A 35 -6.32 15.02 -1.63
CA VAL A 35 -6.01 15.03 -0.18
C VAL A 35 -4.96 16.10 0.14
N THR A 36 -3.92 16.20 -0.68
CA THR A 36 -2.88 17.23 -0.52
C THR A 36 -3.45 18.64 -0.65
N GLY A 37 -4.32 18.86 -1.64
CA GLY A 37 -4.99 20.15 -1.84
C GLY A 37 -5.86 20.55 -0.65
N ALA A 38 -6.63 19.60 -0.10
CA ALA A 38 -7.45 19.86 1.09
C ALA A 38 -6.60 20.23 2.31
N LEU A 39 -5.50 19.50 2.57
CA LEU A 39 -4.55 19.84 3.63
C LEU A 39 -3.94 21.23 3.42
N ALA A 40 -3.61 21.59 2.18
CA ALA A 40 -3.01 22.89 1.85
C ALA A 40 -3.96 24.04 2.16
N VAL A 41 -5.24 23.90 1.80
CA VAL A 41 -6.26 24.92 2.09
C VAL A 41 -6.47 25.07 3.60
N VAL A 42 -6.68 23.96 4.32
CA VAL A 42 -6.92 24.00 5.77
C VAL A 42 -5.69 24.54 6.51
N GLY A 43 -4.49 24.05 6.16
CA GLY A 43 -3.23 24.51 6.75
C GLY A 43 -2.98 25.99 6.48
N ALA A 44 -3.23 26.45 5.25
CA ALA A 44 -3.06 27.85 4.88
C ALA A 44 -4.00 28.77 5.69
N VAL A 45 -5.28 28.43 5.79
CA VAL A 45 -6.27 29.22 6.52
C VAL A 45 -5.92 29.27 8.01
N VAL A 46 -5.64 28.13 8.63
CA VAL A 46 -5.30 28.07 10.06
C VAL A 46 -3.97 28.79 10.35
N GLY A 47 -2.95 28.57 9.53
CA GLY A 47 -1.65 29.23 9.69
C GLY A 47 -1.74 30.74 9.55
N PHE A 48 -2.52 31.23 8.59
CA PHE A 48 -2.74 32.66 8.40
C PHE A 48 -3.46 33.30 9.59
N LEU A 49 -4.48 32.64 10.14
CA LEU A 49 -5.24 33.17 11.28
C LEU A 49 -4.41 33.25 12.57
N VAL A 50 -3.45 32.34 12.75
CA VAL A 50 -2.66 32.25 14.00
C VAL A 50 -1.46 33.22 14.00
N ALA A 51 -0.70 33.30 12.90
CA ALA A 51 0.54 34.09 12.85
C ALA A 51 0.69 34.93 11.56
N GLY A 52 -0.43 35.24 10.89
CA GLY A 52 -0.45 36.11 9.71
C GLY A 52 0.34 35.52 8.52
N PRO A 53 1.02 36.37 7.72
CA PRO A 53 1.76 35.91 6.54
C PRO A 53 2.84 34.87 6.84
N ASN A 54 3.56 35.00 7.96
CA ASN A 54 4.61 34.06 8.36
C ASN A 54 4.01 32.70 8.77
N GLY A 55 2.87 32.71 9.46
CA GLY A 55 2.13 31.50 9.80
C GLY A 55 1.60 30.76 8.58
N LEU A 56 1.11 31.49 7.57
CA LEU A 56 0.69 30.92 6.29
C LEU A 56 1.84 30.15 5.61
N TRP A 57 3.00 30.79 5.42
CA TRP A 57 4.15 30.15 4.77
C TRP A 57 4.70 28.97 5.58
N SER A 58 4.68 29.08 6.91
CA SER A 58 5.09 28.01 7.83
C SER A 58 4.15 26.80 7.73
N ALA A 59 2.83 27.03 7.69
CA ALA A 59 1.84 25.97 7.56
C ALA A 59 1.89 25.30 6.17
N LEU A 60 2.04 26.09 5.11
CA LEU A 60 2.22 25.57 3.75
C LEU A 60 3.48 24.71 3.62
N ALA A 61 4.59 25.10 4.26
CA ALA A 61 5.80 24.29 4.28
C ALA A 61 5.58 22.94 5.00
N GLY A 62 4.84 22.93 6.12
CA GLY A 62 4.43 21.70 6.81
C GLY A 62 3.56 20.79 5.94
N VAL A 63 2.59 21.36 5.23
CA VAL A 63 1.74 20.60 4.29
C VAL A 63 2.55 20.07 3.10
N LEU A 64 3.45 20.87 2.54
CA LEU A 64 4.31 20.45 1.44
C LEU A 64 5.19 19.27 1.86
N LEU A 65 5.72 19.30 3.07
CA LEU A 65 6.47 18.18 3.64
C LEU A 65 5.60 16.91 3.73
N ALA A 66 4.36 17.03 4.20
CA ALA A 66 3.42 15.91 4.24
C ALA A 66 3.11 15.36 2.83
N ALA A 67 2.94 16.25 1.85
CA ALA A 67 2.74 15.87 0.45
C ALA A 67 3.94 15.10 -0.12
N VAL A 68 5.16 15.54 0.18
CA VAL A 68 6.40 14.84 -0.20
C VAL A 68 6.44 13.45 0.43
N PHE A 69 6.06 13.30 1.70
CA PHE A 69 6.03 11.99 2.36
C PHE A 69 5.01 11.05 1.72
N LEU A 70 3.85 11.57 1.34
CA LEU A 70 2.84 10.81 0.62
C LEU A 70 3.35 10.39 -0.76
N ALA A 71 4.00 11.29 -1.49
CA ALA A 71 4.59 11.01 -2.80
C ALA A 71 5.68 9.93 -2.74
N ILE A 72 6.57 9.98 -1.74
CA ILE A 72 7.58 8.95 -1.50
C ILE A 72 6.91 7.58 -1.27
N THR A 73 5.80 7.56 -0.52
CA THR A 73 5.04 6.33 -0.25
C THR A 73 4.41 5.76 -1.52
N GLY A 74 3.77 6.60 -2.33
CA GLY A 74 3.22 6.16 -3.61
C GLY A 74 4.29 5.66 -4.57
N ALA A 75 5.42 6.37 -4.66
CA ALA A 75 6.54 5.99 -5.50
C ALA A 75 7.17 4.67 -5.06
N SER A 76 7.34 4.43 -3.75
CA SER A 76 7.93 3.18 -3.26
C SER A 76 7.08 1.97 -3.61
N ILE A 77 5.75 2.08 -3.51
CA ILE A 77 4.81 1.01 -3.90
C ILE A 77 4.90 0.75 -5.41
N LEU A 78 4.93 1.81 -6.21
CA LEU A 78 4.97 1.69 -7.67
C LEU A 78 6.26 1.04 -8.16
N ILE A 79 7.37 1.42 -7.53
CA ILE A 79 8.69 0.82 -7.73
C ILE A 79 8.59 -0.65 -7.31
N ALA A 80 8.18 -0.97 -6.08
CA ALA A 80 8.12 -2.35 -5.58
C ALA A 80 7.28 -3.30 -6.46
N ASN A 81 6.15 -2.83 -6.99
CA ASN A 81 5.27 -3.63 -7.84
C ASN A 81 5.94 -4.09 -9.16
N ARG A 82 7.02 -3.43 -9.60
CA ARG A 82 7.73 -3.82 -10.83
C ARG A 82 8.49 -5.14 -10.71
N TRP A 83 8.81 -5.60 -9.51
CA TRP A 83 9.52 -6.86 -9.24
C TRP A 83 8.60 -7.97 -8.71
N TYR A 84 7.29 -7.78 -8.78
CA TYR A 84 6.32 -8.75 -8.30
C TYR A 84 6.40 -10.05 -9.10
N GLY A 85 6.74 -11.16 -8.43
CA GLY A 85 6.88 -12.49 -9.04
C GLY A 85 8.31 -13.00 -9.23
N ASP A 86 9.34 -12.18 -8.98
CA ASP A 86 10.74 -12.62 -9.01
C ASP A 86 11.18 -13.30 -7.71
N ALA A 87 12.15 -14.23 -7.79
CA ALA A 87 12.73 -14.89 -6.62
C ALA A 87 13.38 -13.91 -5.61
N LEU A 88 13.75 -12.71 -6.08
CA LEU A 88 14.32 -11.64 -5.26
C LEU A 88 13.28 -10.64 -4.72
N TYR A 89 11.98 -10.89 -4.93
CA TYR A 89 10.91 -9.98 -4.50
C TYR A 89 11.00 -9.66 -3.00
N VAL A 90 11.22 -10.68 -2.16
CA VAL A 90 11.27 -10.52 -0.69
C VAL A 90 12.41 -9.56 -0.26
N PRO A 91 13.69 -9.79 -0.62
CA PRO A 91 14.76 -8.86 -0.25
C PRO A 91 14.60 -7.47 -0.89
N VAL A 92 14.11 -7.37 -2.13
CA VAL A 92 13.86 -6.07 -2.78
C VAL A 92 12.75 -5.29 -2.06
N PHE A 93 11.66 -5.94 -1.69
CA PHE A 93 10.56 -5.34 -0.93
C PHE A 93 11.05 -4.80 0.41
N PHE A 94 11.79 -5.61 1.18
CA PHE A 94 12.38 -5.16 2.45
C PHE A 94 13.34 -3.98 2.25
N GLY A 95 14.19 -4.03 1.21
CA GLY A 95 15.09 -2.93 0.86
C GLY A 95 14.35 -1.64 0.52
N ILE A 96 13.24 -1.71 -0.21
CA ILE A 96 12.40 -0.56 -0.56
C ILE A 96 11.68 -0.02 0.68
N VAL A 97 11.17 -0.88 1.57
CA VAL A 97 10.49 -0.45 2.79
C VAL A 97 11.47 0.24 3.75
N LEU A 98 12.61 -0.39 4.04
CA LEU A 98 13.67 0.21 4.87
C LEU A 98 14.25 1.47 4.23
N GLY A 99 14.50 1.44 2.91
CA GLY A 99 15.00 2.58 2.16
C GLY A 99 14.03 3.75 2.15
N GLY A 100 12.74 3.49 1.97
CA GLY A 100 11.69 4.51 2.02
C GLY A 100 11.55 5.13 3.41
N TRP A 101 11.71 4.34 4.46
CA TRP A 101 11.74 4.84 5.83
C TRP A 101 12.94 5.76 6.05
N ILE A 102 14.16 5.31 5.76
CA ILE A 102 15.38 6.12 5.90
C ILE A 102 15.30 7.39 5.05
N LEU A 103 14.86 7.30 3.80
CA LEU A 103 14.72 8.44 2.90
C LEU A 103 13.80 9.50 3.51
N LYS A 104 12.65 9.11 4.06
CA LYS A 104 11.73 10.05 4.74
C LYS A 104 12.41 10.71 5.94
N PHE A 105 13.15 9.97 6.77
CA PHE A 105 13.87 10.55 7.91
C PHE A 105 14.92 11.56 7.47
N VAL A 106 15.71 11.24 6.44
CA VAL A 106 16.71 12.15 5.89
C VAL A 106 16.05 13.42 5.37
N VAL A 107 14.99 13.29 4.56
CA VAL A 107 14.22 14.43 4.05
C VAL A 107 13.66 15.28 5.19
N PHE A 108 13.09 14.63 6.22
CA PHE A 108 12.57 15.31 7.40
C PHE A 108 13.63 16.18 8.07
N ILE A 109 14.78 15.59 8.38
CA ILE A 109 15.87 16.24 9.10
C ILE A 109 16.44 17.40 8.26
N VAL A 110 16.63 17.20 6.96
CA VAL A 110 17.10 18.25 6.05
C VAL A 110 16.13 19.43 6.06
N VAL A 111 14.82 19.19 5.97
CA VAL A 111 13.81 20.26 6.02
C VAL A 111 13.84 20.97 7.37
N LEU A 112 13.93 20.25 8.49
CA LEU A 112 14.06 20.89 9.81
C LEU A 112 15.31 21.77 9.90
N ILE A 113 16.45 21.32 9.40
CA ILE A 113 17.70 22.09 9.44
C ILE A 113 17.62 23.32 8.54
N VAL A 114 17.04 23.19 7.34
CA VAL A 114 16.94 24.29 6.37
C VAL A 114 15.95 25.36 6.84
N LEU A 115 14.82 24.96 7.42
CA LEU A 115 13.80 25.91 7.89
C LEU A 115 14.14 26.49 9.27
N ARG A 116 14.98 25.80 10.06
CA ARG A 116 15.42 26.31 11.36
C ARG A 116 16.16 27.63 11.18
N GLY A 117 15.72 28.65 11.92
CA GLY A 117 16.37 29.96 11.96
C GLY A 117 16.03 30.87 10.79
N GLN A 118 15.09 30.48 9.92
CA GLN A 118 14.57 31.37 8.90
C GLN A 118 13.66 32.45 9.51
N PRO A 119 13.82 33.74 9.14
CA PRO A 119 13.11 34.86 9.77
C PRO A 119 11.60 34.88 9.48
N TRP A 120 11.16 34.16 8.44
CA TRP A 120 9.76 34.04 8.06
C TRP A 120 9.08 32.79 8.64
N VAL A 121 9.84 31.89 9.27
CA VAL A 121 9.31 30.65 9.85
C VAL A 121 8.94 30.89 11.31
N ASP A 122 7.66 30.77 11.62
CA ASP A 122 7.21 30.68 12.99
C ASP A 122 7.40 29.24 13.47
N THR A 123 8.30 29.04 14.43
CA THR A 123 8.70 27.70 14.89
C THR A 123 7.53 26.95 15.52
N THR A 124 6.65 27.64 16.25
CA THR A 124 5.50 27.04 16.90
C THR A 124 4.46 26.62 15.87
N VAL A 125 4.12 27.50 14.92
CA VAL A 125 3.15 27.19 13.86
C VAL A 125 3.67 26.07 12.96
N PHE A 126 4.94 26.11 12.57
CA PHE A 126 5.56 25.05 11.78
C PHE A 126 5.53 23.71 12.51
N PHE A 127 5.91 23.68 13.79
CA PHE A 127 5.87 22.47 14.61
C PHE A 127 4.45 21.89 14.72
N VAL A 128 3.47 22.75 15.05
CA VAL A 128 2.06 22.33 15.16
C VAL A 128 1.53 21.84 13.80
N ALA A 129 1.89 22.51 12.70
CA ALA A 129 1.48 22.08 11.35
C ALA A 129 2.06 20.71 10.99
N VAL A 130 3.33 20.43 11.33
CA VAL A 130 3.95 19.12 11.13
C VAL A 130 3.26 18.05 11.96
N VAL A 131 3.06 18.30 13.26
CA VAL A 131 2.38 17.34 14.16
C VAL A 131 0.96 17.08 13.70
N ALA A 132 0.19 18.12 13.38
CA ALA A 132 -1.17 17.99 12.88
C ALA A 132 -1.22 17.22 11.56
N SER A 133 -0.24 17.43 10.67
CA SER A 133 -0.14 16.68 9.40
C SER A 133 0.15 15.19 9.64
N ILE A 134 1.02 14.85 10.59
CA ILE A 134 1.30 13.46 10.97
C ILE A 134 0.04 12.80 11.54
N VAL A 135 -0.66 13.47 12.45
CA VAL A 135 -1.90 12.96 13.04
C VAL A 135 -2.98 12.79 11.96
N ALA A 136 -3.15 13.77 11.08
CA ALA A 136 -4.10 13.69 9.98
C ALA A 136 -3.79 12.52 9.04
N SER A 137 -2.51 12.30 8.70
CA SER A 137 -2.08 11.14 7.90
C SER A 137 -2.46 9.83 8.58
N LEU A 138 -2.18 9.68 9.88
CA LEU A 138 -2.52 8.47 10.63
C LEU A 138 -4.03 8.22 10.67
N VAL A 139 -4.83 9.28 10.83
CA VAL A 139 -6.29 9.17 10.79
C VAL A 139 -6.75 8.72 9.40
N VAL A 140 -6.19 9.27 8.32
CA VAL A 140 -6.48 8.84 6.95
C VAL A 140 -6.13 7.37 6.78
N ASP A 141 -4.95 6.94 7.23
CA ASP A 141 -4.51 5.55 7.14
C ASP A 141 -5.48 4.63 7.89
N VAL A 142 -5.86 4.96 9.13
CA VAL A 142 -6.85 4.18 9.91
C VAL A 142 -8.21 4.13 9.21
N VAL A 143 -8.70 5.24 8.67
CA VAL A 143 -9.97 5.29 7.95
C VAL A 143 -9.91 4.45 6.67
N VAL A 144 -8.81 4.53 5.91
CA VAL A 144 -8.61 3.73 4.70
C VAL A 144 -8.54 2.24 5.06
N LEU A 145 -7.76 1.88 6.07
CA LEU A 145 -7.63 0.50 6.55
C LEU A 145 -8.96 -0.08 7.03
N THR A 146 -9.74 0.68 7.80
CA THR A 146 -11.06 0.23 8.29
C THR A 146 -12.12 0.16 7.18
N ARG A 147 -11.98 0.95 6.11
CA ARG A 147 -12.86 0.89 4.94
C ARG A 147 -12.50 -0.23 3.96
N MET A 148 -11.26 -0.72 3.98
CA MET A 148 -10.93 -1.99 3.34
C MET A 148 -11.60 -3.11 4.14
N ARG A 149 -12.86 -3.41 3.81
CA ARG A 149 -13.51 -4.65 4.23
C ARG A 149 -12.61 -5.79 3.74
N VAL A 150 -11.81 -6.34 4.64
CA VAL A 150 -11.05 -7.57 4.39
C VAL A 150 -12.09 -8.62 4.02
N PRO A 151 -12.10 -9.17 2.78
CA PRO A 151 -12.85 -10.37 2.49
C PRO A 151 -12.30 -11.41 3.46
N HIS A 152 -13.05 -11.69 4.51
CA HIS A 152 -12.63 -12.68 5.47
C HIS A 152 -12.69 -14.02 4.73
N VAL A 153 -11.64 -14.83 4.90
CA VAL A 153 -11.54 -16.19 4.34
C VAL A 153 -12.71 -17.09 4.79
N SER A 154 -13.54 -16.62 5.74
CA SER A 154 -14.78 -17.23 6.20
C SER A 154 -15.91 -17.28 5.16
N ASP A 155 -15.80 -16.57 4.03
CA ASP A 155 -16.78 -16.68 2.92
C ASP A 155 -16.46 -17.85 1.96
N ILE A 156 -15.41 -18.63 2.23
CA ILE A 156 -15.07 -19.84 1.47
C ILE A 156 -15.63 -21.04 2.24
N SER A 157 -16.72 -21.62 1.70
CA SER A 157 -17.21 -22.92 2.15
C SER A 157 -16.15 -23.98 1.82
N LEU A 158 -15.55 -24.57 2.85
CA LEU A 158 -14.68 -25.74 2.70
C LEU A 158 -15.53 -26.92 2.18
N PRO A 159 -15.11 -27.63 1.11
CA PRO A 159 -15.75 -28.88 0.74
C PRO A 159 -15.78 -29.81 1.97
N THR A 160 -16.96 -30.05 2.53
CA THR A 160 -17.12 -30.81 3.78
C THR A 160 -17.18 -32.32 3.55
N GLU A 161 -17.10 -32.79 2.30
CA GLU A 161 -17.10 -34.21 2.02
C GLU A 161 -15.93 -34.54 1.11
N VAL A 162 -14.86 -35.04 1.72
CA VAL A 162 -14.02 -36.03 1.05
C VAL A 162 -14.91 -37.26 0.94
N ALA A 163 -15.33 -37.58 -0.29
CA ALA A 163 -16.09 -38.79 -0.58
C ALA A 163 -15.37 -39.97 0.07
N ASP A 164 -16.06 -40.58 1.04
CA ASP A 164 -15.75 -41.83 1.72
C ASP A 164 -14.36 -42.41 1.40
N ASP A 165 -13.38 -42.15 2.27
CA ASP A 165 -12.28 -43.09 2.46
C ASP A 165 -12.92 -44.39 2.96
N GLU A 166 -13.37 -45.20 2.02
CA GLU A 166 -13.84 -46.57 2.23
C GLU A 166 -12.64 -47.35 2.77
N ALA A 167 -12.44 -47.28 4.08
CA ALA A 167 -11.42 -48.03 4.78
C ALA A 167 -11.63 -49.50 4.41
N PRO A 168 -10.61 -50.20 3.87
CA PRO A 168 -10.80 -51.57 3.43
C PRO A 168 -11.20 -52.39 4.65
N LEU A 169 -12.44 -52.89 4.64
CA LEU A 169 -12.96 -53.78 5.67
C LEU A 169 -11.95 -54.92 5.83
N SER A 170 -11.20 -54.86 6.93
CA SER A 170 -10.32 -55.94 7.33
C SER A 170 -11.15 -57.22 7.33
N ARG A 171 -10.74 -58.19 6.51
CA ARG A 171 -11.25 -59.57 6.55
C ARG A 171 -11.04 -60.11 7.94
N ARG A 172 -12.01 -59.90 8.82
CA ARG A 172 -12.21 -60.72 10.01
C ARG A 172 -12.76 -62.04 9.51
N ARG A 173 -11.86 -62.91 9.04
CA ARG A 173 -12.15 -64.34 8.89
C ARG A 173 -12.45 -64.83 10.31
N ASP A 174 -13.73 -64.99 10.60
CA ASP A 174 -14.21 -65.78 11.73
C ASP A 174 -13.65 -67.19 11.57
N ASN A 175 -12.50 -67.45 12.18
CA ASN A 175 -12.12 -68.79 12.57
C ASN A 175 -12.82 -69.08 13.89
N LYS A 176 -14.11 -69.39 13.80
CA LYS A 176 -14.87 -70.02 14.87
C LYS A 176 -15.27 -71.42 14.42
N GLY A 177 -14.47 -72.39 14.88
CA GLY A 177 -14.98 -73.59 15.51
C GLY A 177 -15.36 -74.78 14.62
N VAL A 178 -14.84 -75.93 15.08
CA VAL A 178 -15.31 -77.32 14.94
C VAL A 178 -14.77 -78.09 13.74
#